data_AF-A0A3N5LVM8-F1
#
_entry.id   AF-A0A3N5LVM8-F1
#
_cell.length_a   1.000
_cell.length_b   1.000
_cell.length_c   1.000
_cell.angle_alpha   90.00
_cell.angle_beta   90.00
_cell.angle_gamma   90.00
#
_symmetry.space_group_name_H-M   'P 1'
#
loop_
_entity.id
_entity.type
_entity.pdbx_description
1 polymer ?
#
loop_
_entity_poly.entity_id
_entity_poly.type
_entity_poly.pdbx_seq_one_letter_code
_entity_poly.pdbx_strand_id
1 'polypeptide(L)'
;MSQAGSEANIPPAAQQIAAAIQAAPEERRDGAAVLGYDGEGKLATLRKGTNDLICLADQPGDKSFSVACYHKDLEPYMARGRELLQQGIQGKARNEYRWREVEEGKLKMPREPRLLYVLSGSGFDPASGTVKDAYLRWVIYLPFATPESTGLSTSSAPGKPWLMDAGTAGAHIMISPPKK
;
A
#
# COMPACT_ATOMS: atom_id res chain seq x y z
N MET A 1 -13.61 34.27 -9.39
CA MET A 1 -12.77 33.67 -10.45
C MET A 1 -12.38 32.28 -9.96
N SER A 2 -13.09 31.25 -10.43
CA SER A 2 -12.78 29.86 -10.10
C SER A 2 -11.38 29.53 -10.62
N GLN A 3 -10.48 29.13 -9.73
CA GLN A 3 -9.24 28.49 -10.17
C GLN A 3 -9.58 27.08 -10.63
N ALA A 4 -9.32 26.82 -11.91
CA ALA A 4 -9.32 25.49 -12.47
C ALA A 4 -8.35 24.61 -11.66
N GLY A 5 -8.83 23.45 -11.22
CA GLY A 5 -7.97 22.43 -10.64
C GLY A 5 -6.89 22.08 -11.66
N SER A 6 -5.64 22.09 -11.23
CA SER A 6 -4.56 21.51 -12.04
C SER A 6 -4.96 20.08 -12.39
N GLU A 7 -5.08 19.77 -13.67
CA GLU A 7 -5.13 18.38 -14.12
C GLU A 7 -3.84 17.74 -13.59
N ALA A 8 -3.96 16.88 -12.58
CA ALA A 8 -2.83 16.06 -12.18
C ALA A 8 -2.35 15.37 -13.45
N ASN A 9 -1.09 15.54 -13.84
CA ASN A 9 -0.57 14.92 -15.05
C ASN A 9 -0.47 13.41 -14.81
N ILE A 10 -1.52 12.68 -15.22
CA ILE A 10 -1.62 11.24 -15.01
C ILE A 10 -0.70 10.53 -16.01
N PRO A 11 0.30 9.75 -15.55
CA PRO A 11 1.19 9.04 -16.46
C PRO A 11 0.41 8.03 -17.32
N PRO A 12 0.87 7.72 -18.54
CA PRO A 12 0.28 6.65 -19.34
C PRO A 12 0.22 5.33 -18.57
N ALA A 13 -0.81 4.51 -18.84
CA ALA A 13 -1.04 3.26 -18.12
C ALA A 13 0.19 2.33 -18.06
N ALA A 14 0.96 2.26 -19.16
CA ALA A 14 2.20 1.48 -19.22
C ALA A 14 3.25 1.97 -18.21
N GLN A 15 3.38 3.28 -18.00
CA GLN A 15 4.32 3.84 -17.02
C GLN A 15 3.84 3.60 -15.59
N GLN A 16 2.53 3.75 -15.33
CA GLN A 16 1.96 3.42 -14.03
C GLN A 16 2.19 1.94 -13.66
N ILE A 17 1.99 1.03 -14.62
CA ILE A 17 2.27 -0.40 -14.46
C ILE A 17 3.76 -0.63 -14.17
N ALA A 18 4.64 -0.08 -15.00
CA ALA A 18 6.08 -0.26 -14.86
C ALA A 18 6.64 0.26 -13.53
N ALA A 19 6.08 1.36 -13.02
CA ALA A 19 6.41 1.92 -11.73
C ALA A 19 5.84 1.08 -10.56
N ALA A 20 4.55 0.74 -10.61
CA ALA A 20 3.87 0.05 -9.51
C ALA A 20 4.50 -1.31 -9.18
N ILE A 21 4.88 -2.08 -10.21
CA ILE A 21 5.47 -3.41 -10.04
C ILE A 21 6.86 -3.38 -9.42
N GLN A 22 7.54 -2.22 -9.35
CA GLN A 22 8.86 -2.12 -8.73
C GLN A 22 8.81 -2.49 -7.23
N ALA A 23 7.67 -2.31 -6.56
CA ALA A 23 7.50 -2.74 -5.17
C ALA A 23 7.42 -4.27 -5.02
N ALA A 24 7.01 -5.01 -6.05
CA ALA A 24 6.92 -6.47 -5.98
C ALA A 24 8.30 -7.14 -6.11
N PRO A 25 8.50 -8.32 -5.51
CA PRO A 25 9.65 -9.18 -5.80
C PRO A 25 9.77 -9.43 -7.31
N GLU A 26 11.00 -9.43 -7.81
CA GLU A 26 11.30 -9.44 -9.24
C GLU A 26 10.63 -10.62 -9.98
N GLU A 27 10.73 -11.81 -9.40
CA GLU A 27 10.17 -13.06 -9.90
C GLU A 27 8.63 -13.09 -9.92
N ARG A 28 7.99 -12.08 -9.33
CA ARG A 28 6.54 -12.00 -9.14
C ARG A 28 5.87 -10.87 -9.89
N ARG A 29 6.65 -9.98 -10.50
CA ARG A 29 6.17 -8.74 -11.15
C ARG A 29 5.22 -9.00 -12.31
N ASP A 30 5.52 -9.97 -13.15
CA ASP A 30 4.78 -10.22 -14.40
C ASP A 30 3.33 -10.65 -14.14
N GLY A 31 3.11 -11.41 -13.07
CA GLY A 31 1.77 -11.91 -12.72
C GLY A 31 0.94 -10.98 -11.84
N ALA A 32 1.49 -9.86 -11.34
CA ALA A 32 0.75 -9.01 -10.41
C ALA A 32 -0.40 -8.25 -11.10
N ALA A 33 -1.55 -8.15 -10.46
CA ALA A 33 -2.57 -7.19 -10.88
C ALA A 33 -2.05 -5.76 -10.63
N VAL A 34 -2.50 -4.79 -11.42
CA VAL A 34 -2.17 -3.37 -11.20
C VAL A 34 -3.42 -2.53 -11.17
N LEU A 35 -3.60 -1.82 -10.06
CA LEU A 35 -4.54 -0.72 -9.90
C LEU A 35 -3.78 0.60 -10.10
N GLY A 36 -4.31 1.48 -10.93
CA GLY A 36 -3.78 2.82 -11.13
C GLY A 36 -4.90 3.78 -11.48
N TYR A 37 -4.60 4.88 -12.16
CA TYR A 37 -5.54 5.96 -12.38
C TYR A 37 -5.85 6.15 -13.86
N ASP A 38 -7.14 6.28 -14.20
CA ASP A 38 -7.60 6.61 -15.54
C ASP A 38 -7.42 8.10 -15.87
N GLY A 39 -7.83 8.54 -17.06
CA GLY A 39 -7.69 9.94 -17.48
C GLY A 39 -8.48 10.95 -16.62
N GLU A 40 -9.42 10.49 -15.79
CA GLU A 40 -10.20 11.32 -14.87
C GLU A 40 -9.61 11.32 -13.45
N GLY A 41 -8.49 10.63 -13.22
CA GLY A 41 -7.92 10.46 -11.89
C GLY A 41 -8.68 9.47 -11.03
N LYS A 42 -9.55 8.63 -11.61
CA LYS A 42 -10.27 7.59 -10.88
C LYS A 42 -9.46 6.31 -10.89
N LEU A 43 -9.53 5.60 -9.77
CA LEU A 43 -8.82 4.32 -9.63
C LEU A 43 -9.45 3.27 -10.57
N ALA A 44 -8.63 2.66 -11.42
CA ALA A 44 -9.01 1.65 -12.39
C ALA A 44 -8.02 0.49 -12.39
N THR A 45 -8.47 -0.68 -12.87
CA THR A 45 -7.57 -1.81 -13.12
C THR A 45 -6.83 -1.58 -14.44
N LEU A 46 -5.52 -1.36 -14.38
CA LEU A 46 -4.68 -1.16 -15.56
C LEU A 46 -4.14 -2.48 -16.11
N ARG A 47 -3.95 -3.48 -15.23
CA ARG A 47 -3.52 -4.83 -15.61
C ARG A 47 -4.24 -5.87 -14.77
N LYS A 48 -4.85 -6.87 -15.43
CA LYS A 48 -5.35 -8.07 -14.75
C LYS A 48 -4.17 -8.93 -14.29
N GLY A 49 -4.21 -9.39 -13.05
CA GLY A 49 -3.18 -10.28 -12.50
C GLY A 49 -3.47 -11.75 -12.78
N THR A 50 -2.41 -12.55 -12.76
CA THR A 50 -2.43 -14.02 -12.82
C THR A 50 -1.91 -14.66 -11.52
N ASN A 51 -1.36 -13.87 -10.61
CA ASN A 51 -0.90 -14.31 -9.30
C ASN A 51 -1.63 -13.59 -8.15
N ASP A 52 -1.18 -13.80 -6.92
CA ASP A 52 -1.77 -13.29 -5.68
C ASP A 52 -1.40 -11.86 -5.30
N LEU A 53 -0.61 -11.13 -6.10
CA LEU A 53 -0.26 -9.73 -5.81
C LEU A 53 -1.16 -8.73 -6.53
N ILE A 54 -1.51 -7.66 -5.82
CA ILE A 54 -2.08 -6.44 -6.37
C ILE A 54 -1.09 -5.32 -6.10
N CYS A 55 -0.66 -4.63 -7.15
CA CYS A 55 0.18 -3.44 -7.06
C CYS A 55 -0.66 -2.18 -7.30
N LEU A 56 -0.45 -1.16 -6.48
CA LEU A 56 -1.10 0.13 -6.53
C LEU A 56 -0.11 1.16 -7.06
N ALA A 57 -0.51 1.87 -8.12
CA ALA A 57 0.27 2.95 -8.70
C ALA A 57 0.38 4.15 -7.75
N ASP A 58 1.38 4.98 -8.03
CA ASP A 58 1.62 6.24 -7.32
C ASP A 58 0.44 7.18 -7.50
N GLN A 59 0.06 7.90 -6.44
CA GLN A 59 -1.11 8.78 -6.48
C GLN A 59 -0.78 10.05 -7.26
N PRO A 60 -1.52 10.39 -8.34
CA PRO A 60 -1.29 11.60 -9.10
C PRO A 60 -1.40 12.85 -8.23
N GLY A 61 -0.40 13.72 -8.30
CA GLY A 61 -0.37 14.99 -7.54
C GLY A 61 0.24 14.88 -6.14
N ASP A 62 0.60 13.68 -5.66
CA ASP A 62 1.36 13.55 -4.42
C ASP A 62 2.78 14.10 -4.58
N LYS A 63 3.30 14.70 -3.51
CA LYS A 63 4.64 15.33 -3.51
C LYS A 63 5.79 14.31 -3.43
N SER A 64 5.49 13.06 -3.10
CA SER A 64 6.45 11.98 -2.90
C SER A 64 5.99 10.75 -3.65
N PHE A 65 6.91 10.11 -4.36
CA PHE A 65 6.63 8.86 -5.05
C PHE A 65 6.46 7.73 -4.02
N SER A 66 5.33 7.02 -4.11
CA SER A 66 5.03 5.84 -3.30
C SER A 66 4.15 4.85 -4.07
N VAL A 67 4.68 3.65 -4.32
CA VAL A 67 3.93 2.52 -4.84
C VAL A 67 3.91 1.38 -3.83
N ALA A 68 2.89 0.53 -3.89
CA ALA A 68 2.77 -0.61 -3.00
C ALA A 68 2.31 -1.85 -3.73
N CYS A 69 2.77 -3.02 -3.31
CA CYS A 69 2.21 -4.30 -3.75
C CYS A 69 1.81 -5.12 -2.54
N TYR A 70 0.66 -5.78 -2.57
CA TYR A 70 0.17 -6.57 -1.43
C TYR A 70 -0.56 -7.81 -1.88
N HIS A 71 -0.64 -8.79 -0.98
CA HIS A 71 -1.41 -10.00 -1.23
C HIS A 71 -2.91 -9.65 -1.40
N LYS A 72 -3.55 -10.19 -2.44
CA LYS A 72 -4.94 -9.89 -2.83
C LYS A 72 -5.98 -10.03 -1.72
N ASP A 73 -5.75 -10.92 -0.75
CA ASP A 73 -6.65 -11.07 0.41
C ASP A 73 -6.74 -9.82 1.30
N LEU A 74 -5.77 -8.90 1.20
CA LEU A 74 -5.83 -7.59 1.87
C LEU A 74 -6.72 -6.59 1.12
N GLU A 75 -7.12 -6.88 -0.11
CA GLU A 75 -7.84 -5.93 -0.95
C GLU A 75 -9.15 -5.41 -0.32
N PRO A 76 -10.00 -6.22 0.34
CA PRO A 76 -11.19 -5.69 1.01
C PRO A 76 -10.84 -4.57 2.02
N TYR A 77 -9.80 -4.79 2.83
CA TYR A 77 -9.33 -3.82 3.83
C TYR A 77 -8.69 -2.57 3.21
N MET A 78 -7.94 -2.74 2.12
CA MET A 78 -7.30 -1.64 1.37
C MET A 78 -8.32 -0.79 0.61
N ALA A 79 -9.26 -1.44 -0.10
CA ALA A 79 -10.34 -0.81 -0.83
C ALA A 79 -11.23 0.01 0.10
N ARG A 80 -11.63 -0.57 1.24
CA ARG A 80 -12.40 0.16 2.26
C ARG A 80 -11.66 1.39 2.77
N GLY A 81 -10.35 1.27 2.96
CA GLY A 81 -9.50 2.42 3.25
C GLY A 81 -9.58 3.51 2.18
N ARG A 82 -9.54 3.16 0.90
CA ARG A 82 -9.63 4.16 -0.20
C ARG A 82 -11.01 4.81 -0.27
N GLU A 83 -12.07 4.05 -0.04
CA GLU A 83 -13.45 4.56 0.02
C GLU A 83 -13.61 5.59 1.15
N LEU A 84 -13.11 5.30 2.36
CA LEU A 84 -13.16 6.23 3.49
C LEU A 84 -12.40 7.54 3.22
N LEU A 85 -11.29 7.49 2.47
CA LEU A 85 -10.56 8.70 2.06
C LEU A 85 -11.41 9.59 1.15
N GLN A 86 -12.17 9.00 0.23
CA GLN A 86 -13.10 9.74 -0.65
C GLN A 86 -14.24 10.40 0.15
N GLN A 87 -14.58 9.84 1.32
CA GLN A 87 -15.54 10.41 2.27
C GLN A 87 -14.90 11.45 3.21
N GLY A 88 -13.62 11.77 3.05
CA GLY A 88 -12.89 12.71 3.91
C GLY A 88 -12.47 12.15 5.27
N ILE A 89 -12.63 10.84 5.51
CA ILE A 89 -12.21 10.17 6.74
C ILE A 89 -10.75 9.75 6.58
N GLN A 90 -9.87 10.38 7.35
CA GLN A 90 -8.41 10.24 7.21
C GLN A 90 -7.73 9.90 8.55
N GLY A 91 -6.42 9.67 8.49
CA GLY A 91 -5.57 9.48 9.67
C GLY A 91 -6.05 8.38 10.61
N LYS A 92 -6.02 8.66 11.92
CA LYS A 92 -6.41 7.70 12.97
C LYS A 92 -7.87 7.27 12.86
N ALA A 93 -8.78 8.21 12.56
CA ALA A 93 -10.20 7.92 12.44
C ALA A 93 -10.51 6.89 11.35
N ARG A 94 -9.77 6.95 10.23
CA ARG A 94 -9.86 5.96 9.14
C ARG A 94 -9.45 4.55 9.59
N ASN A 95 -8.45 4.46 10.47
CA ASN A 95 -8.02 3.17 11.01
C ASN A 95 -9.06 2.62 11.98
N GLU A 96 -9.48 3.42 12.96
CA GLU A 96 -10.49 3.05 13.96
C GLU A 96 -11.81 2.62 13.30
N TYR A 97 -12.23 3.30 12.23
CA TYR A 97 -13.43 2.93 11.48
C TYR A 97 -13.32 1.51 10.89
N ARG A 98 -12.20 1.22 10.22
CA ARG A 98 -11.97 -0.10 9.62
C ARG A 98 -11.84 -1.18 10.67
N TRP A 99 -11.16 -0.91 11.78
CA TRP A 99 -10.99 -1.89 12.86
C TRP A 99 -12.31 -2.28 13.49
N ARG A 100 -13.18 -1.29 13.75
CA ARG A 100 -14.55 -1.55 14.20
C ARG A 100 -15.31 -2.42 13.19
N GLU A 101 -15.24 -2.14 11.90
CA GLU A 101 -15.91 -2.98 10.90
C GLU A 101 -15.33 -4.41 10.84
N VAL A 102 -14.04 -4.60 11.09
CA VAL A 102 -13.43 -5.94 11.18
C VAL A 102 -13.93 -6.68 12.43
N GLU A 103 -13.97 -6.01 13.58
CA GLU A 103 -14.47 -6.57 14.85
C GLU A 103 -15.96 -6.93 14.77
N GLU A 104 -16.75 -6.11 14.07
CA GLU A 104 -18.16 -6.38 13.78
C GLU A 104 -18.36 -7.44 12.67
N GLY A 105 -17.29 -7.94 12.06
CA GLY A 105 -17.34 -8.92 10.97
C GLY A 105 -17.85 -8.38 9.62
N LYS A 106 -18.02 -7.06 9.50
CA LYS A 106 -18.46 -6.37 8.28
C LYS A 106 -17.34 -6.21 7.25
N LEU A 107 -16.10 -6.02 7.71
CA LEU A 107 -14.92 -5.90 6.87
C LEU A 107 -14.06 -7.15 6.99
N LYS A 108 -13.79 -7.81 5.86
CA LYS A 108 -12.92 -8.99 5.84
C LYS A 108 -11.46 -8.56 6.02
N MET A 109 -10.78 -9.24 6.93
CA MET A 109 -9.34 -9.17 7.12
C MET A 109 -8.79 -10.61 7.18
N PRO A 110 -7.70 -10.94 6.48
CA PRO A 110 -7.13 -12.29 6.48
C PRO A 110 -6.66 -12.69 7.88
N ARG A 111 -6.88 -13.95 8.26
CA ARG A 111 -6.38 -14.50 9.53
C ARG A 111 -4.90 -14.87 9.43
N GLU A 112 -4.50 -15.40 8.29
CA GLU A 112 -3.10 -15.72 7.99
C GLU A 112 -2.30 -14.44 7.74
N PRO A 113 -0.99 -14.43 8.04
CA PRO A 113 -0.13 -13.31 7.74
C PRO A 113 -0.16 -12.96 6.24
N ARG A 114 -0.38 -11.68 5.92
CA ARG A 114 -0.33 -11.18 4.53
C ARG A 114 0.65 -10.04 4.39
N LEU A 115 1.50 -10.17 3.39
CA LEU A 115 2.59 -9.25 3.12
C LEU A 115 2.12 -8.08 2.24
N LEU A 116 2.66 -6.91 2.55
CA LEU A 116 2.58 -5.69 1.77
C LEU A 116 3.99 -5.09 1.66
N TYR A 117 4.37 -4.75 0.44
CA TYR A 117 5.59 -4.07 0.04
C TYR A 117 5.25 -2.59 -0.17
N VAL A 118 6.06 -1.67 0.38
CA VAL A 118 5.95 -0.23 0.08
C VAL A 118 7.30 0.24 -0.44
N LEU A 119 7.30 0.72 -1.68
CA LEU A 119 8.45 1.35 -2.30
C LEU A 119 8.22 2.85 -2.40
N SER A 120 9.06 3.61 -1.69
CA SER A 120 9.13 5.06 -1.79
C SER A 120 10.40 5.48 -2.53
N GLY A 121 10.41 6.70 -3.09
CA GLY A 121 11.58 7.28 -3.73
C GLY A 121 11.37 8.74 -4.11
N SER A 122 12.32 9.31 -4.84
CA SER A 122 12.22 10.67 -5.39
C SER A 122 11.46 10.73 -6.72
N GLY A 123 11.25 9.58 -7.38
CA GLY A 123 10.45 9.47 -8.60
C GLY A 123 10.78 8.21 -9.39
N PHE A 124 9.90 7.86 -10.34
CA PHE A 124 10.15 6.81 -11.32
C PHE A 124 10.75 7.41 -12.60
N ASP A 125 11.78 6.76 -13.14
CA ASP A 125 12.40 7.11 -14.41
C ASP A 125 11.95 6.13 -15.50
N PRO A 126 11.08 6.53 -16.44
CA PRO A 126 10.58 5.64 -17.48
C PRO A 126 11.66 5.17 -18.46
N ALA A 127 12.77 5.91 -18.60
CA ALA A 127 13.84 5.55 -19.53
C ALA A 127 14.68 4.38 -19.01
N SER A 128 14.98 4.38 -17.71
CA SER A 128 15.70 3.27 -17.06
C SER A 128 14.78 2.21 -16.45
N GLY A 129 13.49 2.50 -16.27
CA GLY A 129 12.55 1.61 -15.62
C GLY A 129 12.79 1.46 -14.11
N THR A 130 13.38 2.47 -13.46
CA THR A 130 13.79 2.40 -12.04
C THR A 130 13.26 3.54 -11.20
N VAL A 131 13.13 3.29 -9.89
CA VAL A 131 12.79 4.31 -8.90
C VAL A 131 14.08 4.92 -8.34
N LYS A 132 14.19 6.25 -8.38
CA LYS A 132 15.32 7.00 -7.83
C LYS A 132 15.20 7.09 -6.30
N ASP A 133 16.34 7.00 -5.62
CA ASP A 133 16.43 7.00 -4.15
C ASP A 133 15.48 5.97 -3.49
N ALA A 134 15.35 4.82 -4.15
CA ALA A 134 14.44 3.75 -3.78
C ALA A 134 14.65 3.28 -2.34
N TYR A 135 13.57 3.25 -1.57
CA TYR A 135 13.51 2.70 -0.23
C TYR A 135 12.31 1.76 -0.12
N LEU A 136 12.61 0.46 -0.03
CA LEU A 136 11.62 -0.60 0.11
C LEU A 136 11.48 -0.99 1.59
N ARG A 137 10.25 -0.98 2.09
CA ARG A 137 9.88 -1.52 3.41
C ARG A 137 8.81 -2.59 3.25
N TRP A 138 8.73 -3.46 4.25
CA TRP A 138 7.71 -4.51 4.31
C TRP A 138 6.78 -4.31 5.50
N VAL A 139 5.53 -4.69 5.29
CA VAL A 139 4.47 -4.70 6.27
C VAL A 139 3.83 -6.09 6.23
N ILE A 140 3.81 -6.79 7.35
CA ILE A 140 3.11 -8.07 7.46
C ILE A 140 1.89 -7.82 8.32
N TYR A 141 0.70 -7.79 7.71
CA TYR A 141 -0.54 -7.72 8.45
C TYR A 141 -0.77 -9.02 9.22
N LEU A 142 -1.03 -8.85 10.51
CA LEU A 142 -1.29 -9.93 11.45
C LEU A 142 -2.34 -9.46 12.47
N PRO A 143 -3.63 -9.40 12.06
CA PRO A 143 -4.69 -8.84 12.89
C PRO A 143 -4.73 -9.44 14.28
N PHE A 144 -4.94 -8.57 15.29
CA PHE A 144 -5.01 -8.89 16.71
C PHE A 144 -3.72 -9.45 17.33
N ALA A 145 -2.60 -9.45 16.60
CA ALA A 145 -1.31 -9.83 17.18
C ALA A 145 -0.91 -8.92 18.35
N THR A 146 -0.33 -9.52 19.37
CA THR A 146 0.24 -8.87 20.54
C THR A 146 1.74 -9.21 20.67
N PRO A 147 2.49 -8.49 21.52
CA PRO A 147 3.86 -8.86 21.86
C PRO A 147 3.99 -10.28 22.38
N GLU A 148 3.03 -10.77 23.16
CA GLU A 148 3.04 -12.13 23.73
C GLU A 148 2.86 -13.19 22.64
N SER A 149 2.01 -12.91 21.64
CA SER A 149 1.77 -13.84 20.53
C SER A 149 2.92 -13.90 19.51
N THR A 150 3.76 -12.86 19.45
CA THR A 150 4.77 -12.70 18.37
C THR A 150 6.22 -12.59 18.86
N GLY A 151 6.45 -12.20 20.11
CA GLY A 151 7.76 -11.83 20.65
C GLY A 151 8.28 -10.46 20.17
N LEU A 152 7.49 -9.66 19.46
CA LEU A 152 7.93 -8.38 18.89
C LEU A 152 7.76 -7.21 19.87
N SER A 153 8.69 -6.26 19.82
CA SER A 153 8.52 -4.96 20.49
C SER A 153 7.46 -4.11 19.79
N THR A 154 6.71 -3.31 20.54
CA THR A 154 5.83 -2.25 20.00
C THR A 154 6.56 -0.95 19.69
N SER A 155 7.86 -0.87 19.99
CA SER A 155 8.69 0.30 19.74
C SER A 155 9.46 0.17 18.43
N SER A 156 9.34 1.18 17.57
CA SER A 156 10.12 1.25 16.33
C SER A 156 11.60 1.48 16.62
N ALA A 157 12.48 0.76 15.93
CA ALA A 157 13.91 1.02 15.92
C ALA A 157 14.51 0.79 14.52
N PRO A 158 15.54 1.56 14.10
CA PRO A 158 16.16 1.40 12.79
C PRO A 158 16.64 -0.02 12.54
N GLY A 159 16.25 -0.60 11.41
CA GLY A 159 16.65 -1.96 11.00
C GLY A 159 16.05 -3.09 11.83
N LYS A 160 15.14 -2.82 12.78
CA LYS A 160 14.52 -3.85 13.63
C LYS A 160 13.03 -4.00 13.30
N PRO A 161 12.52 -5.24 13.17
CA PRO A 161 11.09 -5.46 13.06
C PRO A 161 10.38 -5.06 14.35
N TRP A 162 9.18 -4.50 14.24
CA TRP A 162 8.36 -4.11 15.38
C TRP A 162 6.87 -4.23 15.05
N LEU A 163 6.04 -4.38 16.08
CA LEU A 163 4.60 -4.55 15.98
C LEU A 163 3.89 -3.21 16.17
N MET A 164 3.30 -2.68 15.09
CA MET A 164 2.45 -1.50 15.13
C MET A 164 1.01 -1.91 15.42
N ASP A 165 0.26 -1.05 16.12
CA ASP A 165 -1.18 -1.21 16.41
C ASP A 165 -1.52 -2.56 17.10
N ALA A 166 -0.64 -3.03 17.99
CA ALA A 166 -0.79 -4.30 18.69
C ALA A 166 -2.16 -4.47 19.36
N GLY A 167 -2.73 -5.67 19.27
CA GLY A 167 -4.04 -6.03 19.82
C GLY A 167 -5.24 -5.55 19.01
N THR A 168 -5.05 -4.76 17.97
CA THR A 168 -6.15 -4.28 17.10
C THR A 168 -6.29 -5.12 15.84
N ALA A 169 -7.42 -4.99 15.14
CA ALA A 169 -7.60 -5.57 13.81
C ALA A 169 -6.55 -5.11 12.77
N GLY A 170 -5.89 -3.97 13.01
CA GLY A 170 -4.84 -3.40 12.16
C GLY A 170 -3.43 -3.83 12.49
N ALA A 171 -3.23 -4.67 13.51
CA ALA A 171 -1.90 -5.07 13.96
C ALA A 171 -1.02 -5.58 12.80
N HIS A 172 0.22 -5.09 12.74
CA HIS A 172 1.14 -5.45 11.67
C HIS A 172 2.61 -5.32 12.06
N ILE A 173 3.43 -6.20 11.49
CA ILE A 173 4.89 -6.16 11.63
C ILE A 173 5.45 -5.18 10.61
N MET A 174 6.17 -4.19 11.09
CA MET A 174 6.88 -3.21 10.28
C MET A 174 8.34 -3.61 10.15
N ILE A 175 8.83 -3.78 8.91
CA ILE A 175 10.23 -4.11 8.61
C ILE A 175 10.79 -3.01 7.70
N SER A 176 11.65 -2.19 8.29
CA SER A 176 12.29 -1.05 7.63
C SER A 176 13.81 -1.25 7.65
N PRO A 177 14.45 -1.58 6.50
CA PRO A 177 15.91 -1.64 6.41
C PRO A 177 16.58 -0.38 6.94
N PRO A 178 17.80 -0.48 7.47
CA PRO A 178 18.63 0.69 7.68
C PRO A 178 18.74 1.49 6.38
N LYS A 179 18.61 2.82 6.45
CA LYS A 179 18.95 3.67 5.32
C LYS A 179 20.48 3.65 5.16
N LYS A 180 20.93 3.58 3.91
CA LYS A 180 22.35 3.73 3.56
C LYS A 180 22.77 5.19 3.69
#